data_AF-A0A7C4EMQ0-F1
#
_entry.id   AF-A0A7C4EMQ0-F1
#
_cell.length_a   1.000
_cell.length_b   1.000
_cell.length_c   1.000
_cell.angle_alpha   90.00
_cell.angle_beta   90.00
_cell.angle_gamma   90.00
#
_symmetry.space_group_name_H-M   'P 1'
#
loop_
_entity.id
_entity.type
_entity.pdbx_description
1 polymer ?
#
loop_
_entity_poly.entity_id
_entity_poly.type
_entity_poly.pdbx_seq_one_letter_code
_entity_poly.pdbx_strand_id
1 'polypeptide(L)'
;MPDLRNCSTSSKRSVARRSSMSPAKLYQGYTRKLVRVDLTRGSIAVEEIPNSMLLKYIGGAGLASRLLYDELEPGIDPLSQRNKVVFLAGPLAGTIAPTGSRIGAYTKSPLTGGFFHASAGGSFAAELKYAGYDGVVIEGASRKPVYLFVHNEHVELRDASHVWGEMTYRTHELLKSDIGDEAAQIAVIGPAGERLVRFANVIVGGRALGRGGIGAVLGSKMFKGIAVRGTKSLAVADIDATLQKTKELLALMRGNPSTGQILPQFGTPVLVQANNSLGVFGSRNWQQEVFEGAEGLSAETMRRKIVVRDKACFACPIRCSKYSMVGEGDYASSPVEGPEYENIFALGSLCANDSIELVAAAERACDDFGMDAIETGVTIALSMEATEKGILTP
;
A
#
# COMPACT_ATOMS: atom_id res chain seq x y z
N MET A 1 -1.66 24.69 -31.84
CA MET A 1 -0.31 24.15 -31.58
C MET A 1 0.47 25.20 -30.79
N PRO A 2 0.68 25.04 -29.47
CA PRO A 2 1.48 25.99 -28.71
C PRO A 2 2.98 25.72 -28.92
N ASP A 3 3.72 26.82 -29.04
CA ASP A 3 5.11 26.94 -29.43
C ASP A 3 6.07 26.32 -28.39
N LEU A 4 6.84 25.32 -28.81
CA LEU A 4 7.81 24.57 -27.99
C LEU A 4 9.17 25.29 -27.81
N ARG A 5 9.25 26.59 -28.07
CA ARG A 5 10.51 27.35 -28.06
C ARG A 5 10.65 28.25 -26.85
N ASN A 6 10.82 27.68 -25.65
CA ASN A 6 11.42 28.39 -24.51
C ASN A 6 11.87 27.46 -23.36
N CYS A 7 12.62 26.39 -23.67
CA CYS A 7 13.16 25.46 -22.67
C CYS A 7 14.71 25.36 -22.67
N SER A 8 15.44 26.47 -22.79
CA SER A 8 16.90 26.40 -22.97
C SER A 8 17.78 27.14 -21.95
N THR A 9 17.21 27.83 -20.95
CA THR A 9 18.02 28.59 -19.96
C THR A 9 18.06 27.95 -18.56
N SER A 10 17.10 27.09 -18.19
CA SER A 10 17.11 26.38 -16.90
C SER A 10 18.02 25.14 -16.87
N SER A 11 18.29 24.54 -18.04
CA SER A 11 19.07 23.30 -18.13
C SER A 11 20.58 23.50 -17.92
N LYS A 12 21.14 24.65 -18.33
CA LYS A 12 22.59 24.91 -18.18
C LYS A 12 22.99 25.17 -16.73
N ARG A 13 22.13 25.80 -15.91
CA ARG A 13 22.38 26.00 -14.47
C ARG A 13 22.23 24.71 -13.64
N SER A 14 21.30 23.83 -14.02
CA SER A 14 21.10 22.56 -13.30
C SER A 14 22.21 21.55 -13.55
N VAL A 15 22.80 21.54 -14.75
CA VAL A 15 23.95 20.69 -15.09
C VAL A 15 25.24 21.18 -14.38
N ALA A 16 25.47 22.49 -14.32
CA ALA A 16 26.63 23.07 -13.63
C ALA A 16 26.60 22.91 -12.10
N ARG A 17 25.41 22.81 -11.47
CA ARG A 17 25.29 22.49 -10.04
C ARG A 17 25.52 21.00 -9.72
N ARG A 18 25.20 20.09 -10.65
CA ARG A 18 25.44 18.65 -10.46
C ARG A 18 26.93 18.30 -10.45
N SER A 19 27.78 19.06 -11.15
CA SER A 19 29.23 18.81 -11.22
C SER A 19 30.02 19.27 -9.98
N SER A 20 29.40 19.93 -9.00
CA SER A 20 30.07 20.42 -7.78
C SER A 20 29.54 19.82 -6.47
N MET A 21 28.55 18.92 -6.52
CA MET A 21 28.03 18.26 -5.33
C MET A 21 28.86 17.02 -4.98
N SER A 22 29.20 16.86 -3.71
CA SER A 22 29.85 15.63 -3.26
C SER A 22 28.94 14.42 -3.52
N PRO A 23 29.49 13.23 -3.79
CA PRO A 23 28.70 12.02 -3.97
C PRO A 23 27.74 11.76 -2.80
N ALA A 24 28.14 12.06 -1.57
CA ALA A 24 27.28 11.92 -0.38
C ALA A 24 26.05 12.85 -0.41
N LYS A 25 26.18 14.06 -0.96
CA LYS A 25 25.08 15.03 -1.05
C LYS A 25 24.09 14.67 -2.16
N LEU A 26 24.57 14.04 -3.23
CA LEU A 26 23.74 13.64 -4.39
C LEU A 26 22.64 12.63 -4.02
N TYR A 27 22.92 11.72 -3.09
CA TYR A 27 21.98 10.67 -2.65
C TYR A 27 21.20 11.05 -1.39
N GLN A 28 21.22 12.32 -0.98
CA GLN A 28 20.27 12.80 0.02
C GLN A 28 18.83 12.66 -0.51
N GLY A 29 17.91 12.28 0.38
CA GLY A 29 16.61 11.70 0.05
C GLY A 29 16.60 10.18 0.24
N TYR A 30 17.75 9.51 0.10
CA TYR A 30 17.95 8.14 0.56
C TYR A 30 18.59 8.11 1.95
N THR A 31 18.24 7.11 2.74
CA THR A 31 19.01 6.74 3.95
C THR A 31 20.14 5.77 3.59
N ARG A 32 20.01 5.08 2.44
CA ARG A 32 20.92 4.08 1.86
C ARG A 32 21.08 2.84 2.73
N LYS A 33 20.14 2.57 3.63
CA LYS A 33 20.21 1.43 4.55
C LYS A 33 19.01 0.51 4.36
N LEU A 34 19.27 -0.80 4.30
CA LEU A 34 18.26 -1.85 4.35
C LEU A 34 18.44 -2.66 5.62
N VAL A 35 17.34 -2.92 6.32
CA VAL A 35 17.33 -3.93 7.39
C VAL A 35 17.09 -5.29 6.74
N ARG A 36 18.06 -6.21 6.82
CA ARG A 36 17.88 -7.60 6.40
C ARG A 36 17.60 -8.48 7.62
N VAL A 37 16.54 -9.27 7.54
CA VAL A 37 16.07 -10.14 8.61
C VAL A 37 16.02 -11.57 8.11
N ASP A 38 16.89 -12.41 8.66
CA ASP A 38 16.83 -13.86 8.49
C ASP A 38 16.04 -14.44 9.66
N LEU A 39 14.80 -14.84 9.40
CA LEU A 39 13.88 -15.38 10.40
C LEU A 39 14.26 -16.79 10.85
N THR A 40 14.96 -17.56 10.02
CA THR A 40 15.42 -18.91 10.37
C THR A 40 16.54 -18.84 11.40
N ARG A 41 17.47 -17.88 11.23
CA ARG A 41 18.60 -17.65 12.15
C ARG A 41 18.25 -16.69 13.29
N GLY A 42 17.17 -15.93 13.17
CA GLY A 42 16.82 -14.86 14.11
C GLY A 42 17.81 -13.68 14.08
N SER A 43 18.53 -13.50 12.97
CA SER A 43 19.56 -12.47 12.85
C SER A 43 19.07 -11.27 12.06
N ILE A 44 19.48 -10.07 12.50
CA ILE A 44 19.21 -8.80 11.85
C ILE A 44 20.55 -8.17 11.44
N ALA A 45 20.64 -7.73 10.19
CA ALA A 45 21.77 -6.97 9.67
C ALA A 45 21.29 -5.67 9.03
N VAL A 46 22.15 -4.65 9.03
CA VAL A 46 21.91 -3.41 8.28
C VAL A 46 22.89 -3.36 7.12
N GLU A 47 22.38 -3.35 5.90
CA GLU A 47 23.15 -3.33 4.67
C GLU A 47 23.13 -1.93 4.05
N GLU A 48 24.27 -1.47 3.54
CA GLU A 48 24.33 -0.23 2.76
C GLU A 48 23.98 -0.52 1.29
N ILE A 49 23.07 0.28 0.73
CA ILE A 49 22.70 0.21 -0.69
C ILE A 49 23.76 0.96 -1.51
N PRO A 50 24.45 0.30 -2.45
CA PRO A 50 25.45 0.97 -3.27
C PRO A 50 24.84 2.11 -4.09
N ASN A 51 25.53 3.25 -4.16
CA ASN A 51 25.12 4.40 -4.98
C ASN A 51 24.88 4.03 -6.45
N SER A 52 25.66 3.08 -6.99
CA SER A 52 25.48 2.55 -8.36
C SER A 52 24.14 1.85 -8.57
N MET A 53 23.59 1.21 -7.53
CA MET A 53 22.27 0.59 -7.56
C MET A 53 21.18 1.65 -7.54
N LEU A 54 21.30 2.65 -6.65
CA LEU A 54 20.35 3.77 -6.56
C LEU A 54 20.28 4.57 -7.87
N LEU A 55 21.43 4.80 -8.50
CA LEU A 55 21.50 5.51 -9.78
C LEU A 55 20.82 4.74 -10.92
N LYS A 56 20.99 3.41 -10.96
CA LYS A 56 20.42 2.57 -12.02
C LYS A 56 18.94 2.26 -11.80
N TYR A 57 18.53 2.07 -10.55
CA TYR A 57 17.28 1.39 -10.23
C TYR A 57 16.29 2.21 -9.44
N ILE A 58 16.61 3.44 -9.00
CA ILE A 58 15.58 4.26 -8.33
C ILE A 58 15.65 4.18 -6.80
N GLY A 59 14.47 3.87 -6.26
CA GLY A 59 14.24 2.94 -5.17
C GLY A 59 12.99 2.14 -5.51
N GLY A 60 12.22 1.71 -4.51
CA GLY A 60 10.93 1.05 -4.73
C GLY A 60 11.02 -0.14 -5.70
N ALA A 61 10.13 -0.17 -6.71
CA ALA A 61 9.99 -1.31 -7.61
C ALA A 61 11.25 -1.63 -8.42
N GLY A 62 11.96 -0.62 -8.94
CA GLY A 62 13.16 -0.86 -9.75
C GLY A 62 14.26 -1.53 -8.93
N LEU A 63 14.51 -1.03 -7.71
CA LEU A 63 15.50 -1.61 -6.80
C LEU A 63 15.06 -2.99 -6.31
N ALA A 64 13.80 -3.14 -5.92
CA ALA A 64 13.25 -4.41 -5.45
C ALA A 64 13.34 -5.51 -6.52
N SER A 65 12.98 -5.20 -7.77
CA SER A 65 13.08 -6.14 -8.89
C SER A 65 14.51 -6.60 -9.12
N ARG A 66 15.50 -5.69 -9.01
CA ARG A 66 16.91 -6.06 -9.13
C ARG A 66 17.35 -6.99 -8.01
N LEU A 67 17.06 -6.62 -6.76
CA LEU A 67 17.40 -7.43 -5.58
C LEU A 67 16.80 -8.82 -5.67
N LEU A 68 15.50 -8.93 -5.97
CA LEU A 68 14.83 -10.22 -6.09
C LEU A 68 15.33 -11.03 -7.28
N TYR A 69 15.70 -10.39 -8.39
CA TYR A 69 16.30 -11.09 -9.53
C TYR A 69 17.67 -11.67 -9.18
N ASP A 70 18.49 -10.94 -8.41
CA ASP A 70 19.80 -11.40 -7.97
C ASP A 70 19.71 -12.52 -6.92
N GLU A 71 18.74 -12.42 -6.02
CA GLU A 71 18.71 -13.20 -4.78
C GLU A 71 17.72 -14.39 -4.79
N LEU A 72 16.79 -14.45 -5.75
CA LEU A 72 15.85 -15.57 -5.86
C LEU A 72 16.26 -16.55 -6.96
N GLU A 73 16.33 -17.83 -6.61
CA GLU A 73 16.50 -18.89 -7.58
C GLU A 73 15.25 -19.01 -8.50
N PRO A 74 15.44 -19.30 -9.80
CA PRO A 74 14.33 -19.63 -10.68
C PRO A 74 13.51 -20.81 -10.14
N GLY A 75 12.19 -20.75 -10.31
CA GLY A 75 11.32 -21.90 -9.99
C GLY A 75 11.06 -22.16 -8.50
N ILE A 76 11.59 -21.35 -7.56
CA ILE A 76 11.28 -21.52 -6.13
C ILE A 76 9.76 -21.50 -5.87
N ASP A 77 9.31 -22.30 -4.90
CA ASP A 77 7.95 -22.19 -4.40
C ASP A 77 7.76 -20.82 -3.70
N PRO A 78 6.77 -19.99 -4.12
CA PRO A 78 6.47 -18.71 -3.49
C PRO A 78 6.19 -18.77 -1.98
N LEU A 79 5.71 -19.90 -1.45
CA LEU A 79 5.43 -20.06 -0.01
C LEU A 79 6.58 -20.73 0.76
N SER A 80 7.73 -20.96 0.11
CA SER A 80 8.90 -21.52 0.78
C SER A 80 9.71 -20.48 1.55
N GLN A 81 10.50 -20.95 2.52
CA GLN A 81 11.47 -20.12 3.25
C GLN A 81 12.50 -19.42 2.34
N ARG A 82 12.72 -19.92 1.11
CA ARG A 82 13.63 -19.34 0.12
C ARG A 82 13.08 -18.07 -0.55
N ASN A 83 11.76 -17.90 -0.59
CA ASN A 83 11.19 -16.66 -1.12
C ASN A 83 11.54 -15.49 -0.18
N LYS A 84 11.62 -14.27 -0.73
CA LYS A 84 11.91 -13.05 0.03
C LYS A 84 10.79 -12.06 -0.14
N VAL A 85 10.51 -11.29 0.91
CA VAL A 85 9.63 -10.13 0.83
C VAL A 85 10.44 -8.89 1.11
N VAL A 86 10.44 -7.97 0.16
CA VAL A 86 11.17 -6.71 0.26
C VAL A 86 10.16 -5.59 0.44
N PHE A 87 10.26 -4.84 1.52
CA PHE A 87 9.56 -3.57 1.73
C PHE A 87 10.51 -2.44 1.38
N LEU A 88 10.15 -1.56 0.45
CA LEU A 88 11.03 -0.49 -0.02
C LEU A 88 10.26 0.82 -0.22
N ALA A 89 10.80 1.89 0.35
CA ALA A 89 10.35 3.25 0.14
C ALA A 89 11.13 3.92 -1.00
N GLY A 90 10.50 4.87 -1.68
CA GLY A 90 11.17 5.69 -2.69
C GLY A 90 12.06 6.79 -2.10
N PRO A 91 12.90 7.46 -2.92
CA PRO A 91 13.70 8.61 -2.48
C PRO A 91 12.89 9.81 -2.01
N LEU A 92 11.67 9.97 -2.49
CA LEU A 92 10.80 11.08 -2.12
C LEU A 92 9.97 10.80 -0.86
N ALA A 93 9.94 9.54 -0.40
CA ALA A 93 9.20 9.14 0.79
C ALA A 93 9.75 9.86 2.03
N GLY A 94 8.87 10.53 2.80
CA GLY A 94 9.27 11.31 3.97
C GLY A 94 9.89 12.67 3.66
N THR A 95 9.86 13.12 2.40
CA THR A 95 10.26 14.48 2.03
C THR A 95 9.03 15.39 1.92
N ILE A 96 9.26 16.69 1.67
CA ILE A 96 8.20 17.66 1.40
C ILE A 96 7.57 17.52 0.00
N ALA A 97 8.09 16.62 -0.85
CA ALA A 97 7.55 16.40 -2.17
C ALA A 97 6.07 15.94 -2.06
N PRO A 98 5.13 16.57 -2.80
CA PRO A 98 3.72 16.20 -2.71
C PRO A 98 3.53 14.72 -3.03
N THR A 99 2.71 14.03 -2.23
CA THR A 99 2.44 12.58 -2.36
C THR A 99 3.63 11.63 -2.09
N GLY A 100 4.75 12.16 -1.57
CA GLY A 100 5.95 11.40 -1.20
C GLY A 100 5.77 10.54 0.06
N SER A 101 4.90 9.53 0.00
CA SER A 101 4.55 8.70 1.16
C SER A 101 4.35 7.21 0.87
N ARG A 102 4.61 6.78 -0.37
CA ARG A 102 4.37 5.40 -0.78
C ARG A 102 5.44 4.43 -0.24
N ILE A 103 4.97 3.33 0.35
CA ILE A 103 5.75 2.12 0.63
C ILE A 103 5.33 1.04 -0.37
N GLY A 104 6.29 0.31 -0.92
CA GLY A 104 6.00 -0.87 -1.73
C GLY A 104 6.43 -2.16 -1.03
N ALA A 105 5.73 -3.25 -1.32
CA ALA A 105 6.13 -4.61 -0.97
C ALA A 105 6.25 -5.46 -2.23
N TYR A 106 7.31 -6.27 -2.28
CA TYR A 106 7.76 -6.95 -3.50
C TYR A 106 8.16 -8.38 -3.18
N THR A 107 7.69 -9.34 -3.98
CA THR A 107 7.99 -10.76 -3.78
C THR A 107 7.66 -11.58 -5.02
N LYS A 108 8.01 -12.88 -5.02
CA LYS A 108 7.37 -13.85 -5.92
C LYS A 108 5.98 -14.19 -5.38
N SER A 109 4.94 -13.96 -6.17
CA SER A 109 3.55 -14.12 -5.77
C SER A 109 3.12 -15.60 -5.70
N PRO A 110 2.43 -16.04 -4.64
CA PRO A 110 1.78 -17.35 -4.59
C PRO A 110 0.50 -17.42 -5.45
N LEU A 111 -0.07 -16.28 -5.86
CA LEU A 111 -1.24 -16.23 -6.72
C LEU A 111 -0.87 -16.39 -8.20
N THR A 112 0.15 -15.66 -8.66
CA THR A 112 0.51 -15.59 -10.08
C THR A 112 1.76 -16.40 -10.44
N GLY A 113 2.58 -16.78 -9.45
CA GLY A 113 3.85 -17.47 -9.66
C GLY A 113 4.99 -16.57 -10.18
N GLY A 114 4.73 -15.30 -10.46
CA GLY A 114 5.70 -14.32 -10.98
C GLY A 114 6.13 -13.27 -9.96
N PHE A 115 6.95 -12.32 -10.40
CA PHE A 115 7.20 -11.10 -9.63
C PHE A 115 5.89 -10.33 -9.44
N PHE A 116 5.63 -9.88 -8.22
CA PHE A 116 4.49 -9.04 -7.91
C PHE A 116 4.90 -7.90 -7.00
N HIS A 117 4.18 -6.78 -7.12
CA HIS A 117 4.35 -5.64 -6.25
C HIS A 117 3.01 -5.06 -5.82
N ALA A 118 2.97 -4.60 -4.58
CA ALA A 118 1.87 -3.82 -4.01
C ALA A 118 2.40 -2.46 -3.51
N SER A 119 1.53 -1.46 -3.44
CA SER A 119 1.89 -0.11 -2.99
C SER A 119 0.82 0.47 -2.08
N ALA A 120 1.22 0.90 -0.88
CA ALA A 120 0.35 1.54 0.09
C ALA A 120 0.79 2.99 0.33
N GLY A 121 -0.19 3.84 0.64
CA GLY A 121 0.04 5.20 1.12
C GLY A 121 0.20 5.25 2.64
N GLY A 122 -0.38 6.28 3.25
CA GLY A 122 -0.31 6.50 4.70
C GLY A 122 0.97 7.23 5.11
N SER A 123 1.53 6.86 6.27
CA SER A 123 2.73 7.49 6.84
C SER A 123 3.88 6.50 7.07
N PHE A 124 3.66 5.20 6.86
CA PHE A 124 4.63 4.14 7.17
C PHE A 124 5.98 4.35 6.45
N ALA A 125 5.95 4.70 5.15
CA ALA A 125 7.18 4.95 4.40
C ALA A 125 7.99 6.11 4.98
N ALA A 126 7.33 7.19 5.38
CA ALA A 126 7.98 8.35 5.98
C ALA A 126 8.59 7.98 7.34
N GLU A 127 7.83 7.27 8.18
CA GLU A 127 8.28 6.82 9.49
C GLU A 127 9.52 5.90 9.40
N LEU A 128 9.55 4.98 8.44
CA LEU A 128 10.70 4.11 8.18
C LEU A 128 11.94 4.92 7.76
N LYS A 129 11.75 5.94 6.93
CA LYS A 129 12.83 6.85 6.50
C LYS A 129 13.34 7.68 7.66
N TYR A 130 12.46 8.14 8.56
CA TYR A 130 12.84 8.85 9.79
C TYR A 130 13.49 7.94 10.83
N ALA A 131 13.26 6.62 10.79
CA ALA A 131 14.02 5.67 11.59
C ALA A 131 15.46 5.49 11.03
N GLY A 132 15.65 5.79 9.74
CA GLY A 132 16.95 5.80 9.06
C GLY A 132 17.13 4.65 8.07
N TYR A 133 16.04 4.10 7.53
CA TYR A 133 16.08 2.99 6.59
C TYR A 133 15.24 3.27 5.33
N ASP A 134 15.70 2.77 4.19
CA ASP A 134 14.98 2.84 2.92
C ASP A 134 14.08 1.62 2.74
N GLY A 135 14.32 0.54 3.48
CA GLY A 135 13.56 -0.69 3.36
C GLY A 135 13.96 -1.79 4.33
N VAL A 136 13.21 -2.88 4.23
CA VAL A 136 13.36 -4.11 5.02
C VAL A 136 13.30 -5.30 4.07
N VAL A 137 14.21 -6.26 4.20
CA VAL A 137 14.19 -7.55 3.49
C VAL A 137 13.93 -8.66 4.50
N ILE A 138 12.89 -9.46 4.24
CA ILE A 138 12.51 -10.61 5.07
C ILE A 138 12.82 -11.90 4.31
N GLU A 139 13.63 -12.77 4.92
CA GLU A 139 14.01 -14.08 4.40
C GLU A 139 13.95 -15.16 5.49
N GLY A 140 14.01 -16.44 5.08
CA GLY A 140 13.85 -17.56 6.00
C GLY A 140 12.41 -17.72 6.50
N ALA A 141 12.25 -18.44 7.61
CA ALA A 141 10.99 -18.61 8.33
C ALA A 141 11.25 -18.82 9.83
N SER A 142 10.46 -18.18 10.68
CA SER A 142 10.57 -18.32 12.14
C SER A 142 9.86 -19.59 12.63
N ARG A 143 10.32 -20.15 13.76
CA ARG A 143 9.67 -21.30 14.42
C ARG A 143 8.40 -20.92 15.18
N LYS A 144 8.21 -19.64 15.47
CA LYS A 144 7.07 -19.08 16.20
C LYS A 144 6.66 -17.73 15.61
N PRO A 145 5.43 -17.24 15.84
CA PRO A 145 5.03 -15.91 15.41
C PRO A 145 5.98 -14.81 15.90
N VAL A 146 6.47 -13.98 14.99
CA VAL A 146 7.30 -12.81 15.32
C VAL A 146 6.91 -11.58 14.51
N TYR A 147 7.24 -10.39 15.02
CA TYR A 147 7.19 -9.13 14.28
C TYR A 147 8.52 -8.40 14.40
N LEU A 148 8.84 -7.57 13.41
CA LEU A 148 10.01 -6.69 13.46
C LEU A 148 9.62 -5.36 14.10
N PHE A 149 10.32 -4.95 15.15
CA PHE A 149 10.23 -3.60 15.70
C PHE A 149 11.45 -2.79 15.29
N VAL A 150 11.21 -1.62 14.69
CA VAL A 150 12.24 -0.66 14.27
C VAL A 150 12.00 0.65 14.99
N HIS A 151 12.88 1.03 15.90
CA HIS A 151 12.89 2.35 16.53
C HIS A 151 14.26 3.00 16.38
N ASN A 152 14.40 3.84 15.36
CA ASN A 152 15.70 4.42 15.00
C ASN A 152 16.77 3.32 14.88
N GLU A 153 17.90 3.41 15.58
CA GLU A 153 18.97 2.40 15.58
C GLU A 153 18.58 1.07 16.26
N HIS A 154 17.54 1.06 17.11
CA HIS A 154 17.09 -0.13 17.82
C HIS A 154 16.19 -0.97 16.92
N VAL A 155 16.68 -2.12 16.49
CA VAL A 155 15.97 -3.03 15.58
C VAL A 155 15.98 -4.43 16.17
N GLU A 156 14.81 -5.00 16.41
CA GLU A 156 14.68 -6.31 17.06
C GLU A 156 13.49 -7.12 16.54
N LEU A 157 13.61 -8.46 16.63
CA LEU A 157 12.50 -9.37 16.44
C LEU A 157 11.81 -9.59 17.79
N ARG A 158 10.51 -9.32 17.85
CA ARG A 158 9.68 -9.52 19.04
C ARG A 158 8.70 -10.66 18.83
N ASP A 159 8.31 -11.30 19.93
CA ASP A 159 7.27 -12.32 19.93
C ASP A 159 5.93 -11.73 19.48
N ALA A 160 5.21 -12.45 18.61
CA ALA A 160 3.90 -12.04 18.11
C ALA A 160 2.82 -13.07 18.45
N SER A 161 3.07 -14.00 19.38
CA SER A 161 2.15 -15.12 19.64
C SER A 161 0.80 -14.64 20.20
N HIS A 162 0.81 -13.53 20.95
CA HIS A 162 -0.41 -12.93 21.53
C HIS A 162 -1.26 -12.16 20.51
N VAL A 163 -0.71 -11.84 19.33
CA VAL A 163 -1.43 -11.17 18.23
C VAL A 163 -1.60 -12.09 17.01
N TRP A 164 -1.13 -13.33 17.07
CA TRP A 164 -1.35 -14.32 16.02
C TRP A 164 -2.79 -14.83 16.11
N GLY A 165 -3.53 -14.79 15.01
CA GLY A 165 -4.97 -15.05 14.96
C GLY A 165 -5.82 -13.79 15.12
N GLU A 166 -5.24 -12.66 15.53
CA GLU A 166 -5.96 -11.40 15.68
C GLU A 166 -6.18 -10.70 14.34
N MET A 167 -7.32 -10.02 14.23
CA MET A 167 -7.65 -9.13 13.12
C MET A 167 -6.63 -7.99 13.00
N THR A 168 -6.47 -7.45 11.80
CA THR A 168 -5.41 -6.47 11.51
C THR A 168 -5.54 -5.20 12.34
N TYR A 169 -6.73 -4.59 12.44
CA TYR A 169 -6.93 -3.38 13.22
C TYR A 169 -6.67 -3.61 14.72
N ARG A 170 -7.12 -4.75 15.26
CA ARG A 170 -6.83 -5.11 16.66
C ARG A 170 -5.33 -5.33 16.88
N THR A 171 -4.64 -5.94 15.92
CA THR A 171 -3.18 -6.08 15.95
C THR A 171 -2.49 -4.71 15.97
N HIS A 172 -2.97 -3.73 15.20
CA HIS A 172 -2.40 -2.37 15.21
C HIS A 172 -2.50 -1.74 16.61
N GLU A 173 -3.66 -1.84 17.26
CA GLU A 173 -3.88 -1.32 18.61
C GLU A 173 -2.97 -2.00 19.63
N LEU A 174 -2.92 -3.34 19.62
CA LEU A 174 -2.13 -4.14 20.56
C LEU A 174 -0.63 -3.82 20.41
N LEU A 175 -0.11 -3.80 19.18
CA LEU A 175 1.31 -3.52 18.95
C LEU A 175 1.68 -2.08 19.33
N LYS A 176 0.81 -1.09 19.09
CA LYS A 176 1.04 0.28 19.57
C LYS A 176 1.05 0.36 21.09
N SER A 177 0.14 -0.35 21.76
CA SER A 177 0.11 -0.46 23.22
C SER A 177 1.39 -1.11 23.77
N ASP A 178 1.87 -2.19 23.15
CA ASP A 178 3.13 -2.86 23.53
C ASP A 178 4.36 -1.95 23.38
N ILE A 179 4.34 -1.08 22.36
CA ILE A 179 5.39 -0.10 22.09
C ILE A 179 5.28 1.11 23.04
N GLY A 180 4.07 1.46 23.46
CA GLY A 180 3.79 2.65 24.26
C GLY A 180 3.85 3.96 23.45
N ASP A 181 3.68 3.90 22.13
CA ASP A 181 3.72 5.08 21.25
C ASP A 181 2.67 5.00 20.13
N GLU A 182 1.64 5.83 20.25
CA GLU A 182 0.55 5.93 19.27
C GLU A 182 1.00 6.47 17.90
N ALA A 183 2.15 7.14 17.82
CA ALA A 183 2.72 7.61 16.56
C ALA A 183 3.39 6.49 15.75
N ALA A 184 3.65 5.33 16.35
CA ALA A 184 4.22 4.19 15.63
C ALA A 184 3.34 3.80 14.44
N GLN A 185 3.98 3.48 13.31
CA GLN A 185 3.32 3.01 12.10
C GLN A 185 3.48 1.49 12.02
N ILE A 186 2.39 0.79 11.71
CA ILE A 186 2.33 -0.66 11.73
C ILE A 186 1.93 -1.16 10.34
N ALA A 187 2.51 -2.28 9.92
CA ALA A 187 2.19 -3.01 8.69
C ALA A 187 2.10 -4.50 9.02
N VAL A 188 0.92 -5.10 9.01
CA VAL A 188 0.69 -6.48 9.50
C VAL A 188 -0.23 -7.29 8.60
N ILE A 189 -0.08 -8.61 8.66
CA ILE A 189 -1.04 -9.56 8.11
C ILE A 189 -2.16 -9.84 9.09
N GLY A 190 -3.33 -10.19 8.56
CA GLY A 190 -4.44 -10.74 9.34
C GLY A 190 -4.51 -12.27 9.25
N PRO A 191 -5.59 -12.87 9.78
CA PRO A 191 -5.81 -14.32 9.74
C PRO A 191 -5.74 -14.93 8.33
N ALA A 192 -6.07 -14.19 7.28
CA ALA A 192 -5.95 -14.69 5.91
C ALA A 192 -4.51 -14.94 5.49
N GLY A 193 -3.59 -14.06 5.90
CA GLY A 193 -2.15 -14.25 5.68
C GLY A 193 -1.63 -15.44 6.47
N GLU A 194 -2.00 -15.54 7.75
CA GLU A 194 -1.63 -16.65 8.63
C GLU A 194 -2.14 -18.02 8.13
N ARG A 195 -3.29 -18.03 7.45
CA ARG A 195 -3.89 -19.21 6.80
C ARG A 195 -3.52 -19.38 5.33
N LEU A 196 -2.55 -18.61 4.84
CA LEU A 196 -1.99 -18.71 3.48
C LEU A 196 -3.02 -18.55 2.35
N VAL A 197 -4.05 -17.74 2.55
CA VAL A 197 -4.99 -17.38 1.49
C VAL A 197 -4.22 -16.73 0.34
N ARG A 198 -4.33 -17.24 -0.88
CA ARG A 198 -3.46 -16.85 -2.01
C ARG A 198 -3.50 -15.36 -2.37
N PHE A 199 -4.55 -14.65 -1.96
CA PHE A 199 -4.72 -13.20 -2.13
C PHE A 199 -4.79 -12.46 -0.79
N ALA A 200 -4.17 -13.01 0.26
CA ALA A 200 -3.94 -12.28 1.50
C ALA A 200 -3.00 -11.09 1.26
N ASN A 201 -3.29 -9.97 1.90
CA ASN A 201 -2.56 -8.71 1.79
C ASN A 201 -1.93 -8.31 3.14
N VAL A 202 -1.27 -7.15 3.16
CA VAL A 202 -0.72 -6.54 4.37
C VAL A 202 -1.44 -5.22 4.61
N ILE A 203 -1.99 -5.03 5.80
CA ILE A 203 -2.64 -3.78 6.20
C ILE A 203 -1.63 -2.88 6.89
N VAL A 204 -1.56 -1.63 6.42
CA VAL A 204 -0.62 -0.57 6.82
C VAL A 204 -1.41 0.61 7.38
N GLY A 205 -1.63 0.62 8.69
CA GLY A 205 -2.60 1.51 9.33
C GLY A 205 -4.03 1.16 8.89
N GLY A 206 -4.61 1.99 8.02
CA GLY A 206 -5.90 1.75 7.37
C GLY A 206 -5.78 1.66 5.85
N ARG A 207 -4.62 1.20 5.35
CA ARG A 207 -4.31 1.07 3.92
C ARG A 207 -3.90 -0.35 3.62
N ALA A 208 -3.99 -0.78 2.36
CA ALA A 208 -3.55 -2.10 1.96
C ALA A 208 -2.32 -2.07 1.04
N LEU A 209 -1.34 -2.93 1.30
CA LEU A 209 -0.46 -3.50 0.30
C LEU A 209 -1.20 -4.70 -0.32
N GLY A 210 -2.23 -4.37 -1.11
CA GLY A 210 -3.17 -5.32 -1.72
C GLY A 210 -2.57 -6.23 -2.78
N ARG A 211 -3.35 -7.24 -3.14
CA ARG A 211 -3.19 -8.14 -4.28
C ARG A 211 -1.97 -9.05 -4.22
N GLY A 212 -2.02 -10.09 -5.06
CA GLY A 212 -0.87 -10.94 -5.36
C GLY A 212 -0.33 -11.79 -4.19
N GLY A 213 -0.99 -11.80 -3.04
CA GLY A 213 -0.71 -12.78 -1.98
C GLY A 213 0.51 -12.51 -1.13
N ILE A 214 0.97 -11.26 -1.02
CA ILE A 214 2.13 -10.91 -0.18
C ILE A 214 1.89 -11.32 1.28
N GLY A 215 0.66 -11.17 1.79
CA GLY A 215 0.29 -11.56 3.14
C GLY A 215 0.46 -13.07 3.40
N ALA A 216 0.18 -13.91 2.41
CA ALA A 216 0.41 -15.35 2.52
C ALA A 216 1.90 -15.71 2.52
N VAL A 217 2.73 -14.99 1.76
CA VAL A 217 4.19 -15.19 1.83
C VAL A 217 4.70 -14.86 3.24
N LEU A 218 4.25 -13.76 3.85
CA LEU A 218 4.66 -13.43 5.22
C LEU A 218 4.13 -14.44 6.25
N GLY A 219 2.87 -14.90 6.09
CA GLY A 219 2.29 -15.94 6.92
C GLY A 219 3.06 -17.26 6.88
N SER A 220 3.53 -17.68 5.69
CA SER A 220 4.35 -18.89 5.51
C SER A 220 5.69 -18.83 6.26
N LYS A 221 6.10 -17.63 6.68
CA LYS A 221 7.35 -17.36 7.41
C LYS A 221 7.14 -17.15 8.90
N MET A 222 5.91 -17.31 9.41
CA MET A 222 5.52 -16.98 10.78
C MET A 222 5.83 -15.51 11.15
N PHE A 223 5.70 -14.60 10.17
CA PHE A 223 6.02 -13.19 10.33
C PHE A 223 4.75 -12.34 10.30
N LYS A 224 4.35 -11.81 11.45
CA LYS A 224 3.12 -11.04 11.62
C LYS A 224 3.19 -9.66 10.94
N GLY A 225 4.37 -9.04 10.91
CA GLY A 225 4.54 -7.74 10.28
C GLY A 225 5.67 -6.89 10.85
N ILE A 226 5.59 -5.58 10.59
CA ILE A 226 6.60 -4.58 10.95
C ILE A 226 5.92 -3.45 11.72
N ALA A 227 6.51 -3.07 12.84
CA ALA A 227 6.20 -1.86 13.57
C ALA A 227 7.39 -0.90 13.51
N VAL A 228 7.15 0.37 13.17
CA VAL A 228 8.21 1.37 13.01
C VAL A 228 7.92 2.67 13.74
N ARG A 229 8.95 3.23 14.35
CA ARG A 229 8.99 4.56 14.94
C ARG A 229 10.29 5.27 14.56
N GLY A 230 10.19 6.43 13.96
CA GLY A 230 11.32 7.21 13.47
C GLY A 230 11.25 8.66 13.89
N THR A 231 12.30 9.16 14.56
CA THR A 231 12.33 10.54 15.08
C THR A 231 13.39 11.42 14.45
N LYS A 232 14.15 10.91 13.47
CA LYS A 232 15.20 11.67 12.79
C LYS A 232 14.63 12.50 11.65
N SER A 233 15.46 13.41 11.16
CA SER A 233 15.17 14.17 9.94
C SER A 233 15.66 13.43 8.69
N LEU A 234 15.02 13.71 7.56
CA LEU A 234 15.47 13.29 6.24
C LEU A 234 15.98 14.49 5.46
N ALA A 235 17.27 14.49 5.13
CA ALA A 235 17.88 15.54 4.32
C ALA A 235 17.57 15.34 2.83
N VAL A 236 17.46 16.44 2.08
CA VAL A 236 17.44 16.46 0.61
C VAL A 236 18.62 17.26 0.09
N ALA A 237 19.06 16.95 -1.12
CA ALA A 237 20.31 17.45 -1.70
C ALA A 237 20.37 18.99 -1.82
N ASP A 238 19.24 19.64 -2.12
CA ASP A 238 19.09 21.09 -2.22
C ASP A 238 17.69 21.48 -1.71
N ILE A 239 17.59 21.91 -0.45
CA ILE A 239 16.31 22.19 0.19
C ILE A 239 15.59 23.39 -0.44
N ASP A 240 16.31 24.44 -0.83
CA ASP A 240 15.72 25.63 -1.45
C ASP A 240 15.12 25.28 -2.82
N ALA A 241 15.84 24.53 -3.64
CA ALA A 241 15.33 24.04 -4.92
C ALA A 241 14.14 23.08 -4.73
N THR A 242 14.20 22.21 -3.71
CA THR A 242 13.11 21.27 -3.40
C THR A 242 11.84 22.00 -2.95
N LEU A 243 11.97 23.03 -2.10
CA LEU A 243 10.88 23.88 -1.66
C LEU A 243 10.24 24.62 -2.83
N GLN A 244 11.06 25.24 -3.69
CA GLN A 244 10.59 25.94 -4.87
C GLN A 244 9.81 24.99 -5.80
N LYS A 245 10.37 23.81 -6.09
CA LYS A 245 9.71 22.81 -6.94
C LYS A 245 8.42 22.29 -6.30
N THR A 246 8.41 22.09 -4.99
CA THR A 246 7.22 21.68 -4.25
C THR A 246 6.10 22.70 -4.38
N LYS A 247 6.38 24.00 -4.24
CA LYS A 247 5.39 25.07 -4.44
C LYS A 247 4.80 25.05 -5.85
N GLU A 248 5.64 24.88 -6.87
CA GLU A 248 5.18 24.75 -8.27
C GLU A 248 4.25 23.54 -8.45
N LEU A 249 4.64 22.37 -7.94
CA LEU A 249 3.82 21.16 -8.03
C LEU A 249 2.49 21.31 -7.29
N LEU A 250 2.49 21.92 -6.11
CA LEU A 250 1.26 22.20 -5.36
C LEU A 250 0.32 23.13 -6.14
N ALA A 251 0.86 24.16 -6.81
CA ALA A 251 0.05 25.05 -7.65
C ALA A 251 -0.57 24.28 -8.84
N LEU A 252 0.21 23.43 -9.52
CA LEU A 252 -0.28 22.59 -10.61
C LEU A 252 -1.38 21.63 -10.13
N MET A 253 -1.18 20.96 -9.00
CA MET A 253 -2.15 20.02 -8.45
C MET A 253 -3.46 20.71 -8.04
N ARG A 254 -3.40 21.92 -7.48
CA ARG A 254 -4.59 22.70 -7.13
C ARG A 254 -5.33 23.22 -8.37
N GLY A 255 -4.59 23.60 -9.41
CA GLY A 255 -5.17 24.09 -10.66
C GLY A 255 -5.75 22.99 -11.56
N ASN A 256 -5.40 21.73 -11.33
CA ASN A 256 -5.93 20.60 -12.07
C ASN A 256 -7.29 20.15 -11.49
N PRO A 257 -8.37 20.04 -12.31
CA PRO A 257 -9.69 19.66 -11.81
C PRO A 257 -9.72 18.30 -11.08
N SER A 258 -8.99 17.32 -11.57
CA SER A 258 -8.96 15.97 -10.97
C SER A 258 -8.32 15.99 -9.59
N THR A 259 -7.12 16.55 -9.44
CA THR A 259 -6.39 16.53 -8.17
C THR A 259 -6.80 17.65 -7.21
N GLY A 260 -7.36 18.74 -7.72
CA GLY A 260 -7.75 19.92 -6.94
C GLY A 260 -9.21 19.95 -6.49
N GLN A 261 -10.11 19.21 -7.16
CA GLN A 261 -11.54 19.25 -6.90
C GLN A 261 -12.16 17.84 -6.81
N ILE A 262 -12.06 17.05 -7.87
CA ILE A 262 -12.78 15.77 -8.00
C ILE A 262 -12.32 14.74 -6.97
N LEU A 263 -11.03 14.39 -6.96
CA LEU A 263 -10.50 13.40 -6.01
C LEU A 263 -10.66 13.85 -4.55
N PRO A 264 -10.39 15.13 -4.16
CA PRO A 264 -10.72 15.60 -2.83
C PRO A 264 -12.19 15.37 -2.45
N GLN A 265 -13.12 15.67 -3.35
CA GLN A 265 -14.56 15.60 -3.07
C GLN A 265 -15.11 14.16 -3.07
N PHE A 266 -14.73 13.35 -4.06
CA PHE A 266 -15.38 12.07 -4.32
C PHE A 266 -14.47 10.87 -4.14
N GLY A 267 -13.15 11.08 -4.14
CA GLY A 267 -12.19 9.97 -4.16
C GLY A 267 -12.24 9.22 -5.48
N THR A 268 -11.75 7.98 -5.48
CA THR A 268 -11.84 7.10 -6.65
C THR A 268 -13.27 6.65 -7.01
N PRO A 269 -14.26 6.55 -6.07
CA PRO A 269 -15.65 6.18 -6.40
C PRO A 269 -16.32 7.02 -7.50
N VAL A 270 -15.79 8.21 -7.84
CA VAL A 270 -16.27 9.00 -8.99
C VAL A 270 -16.26 8.20 -10.30
N LEU A 271 -15.43 7.16 -10.39
CA LEU A 271 -15.33 6.29 -11.55
C LEU A 271 -16.52 5.34 -11.73
N VAL A 272 -17.35 5.12 -10.70
CA VAL A 272 -18.52 4.21 -10.81
C VAL A 272 -19.46 4.64 -11.93
N GLN A 273 -19.99 5.87 -11.87
CA GLN A 273 -20.94 6.36 -12.87
C GLN A 273 -20.28 6.59 -14.23
N ALA A 274 -19.03 7.05 -14.24
CA ALA A 274 -18.27 7.25 -15.48
C ALA A 274 -18.08 5.92 -16.23
N ASN A 275 -17.63 4.88 -15.53
CA ASN A 275 -17.40 3.57 -16.14
C ASN A 275 -18.71 2.86 -16.49
N ASN A 276 -19.78 3.04 -15.71
CA ASN A 276 -21.08 2.47 -16.02
C ASN A 276 -21.67 3.08 -17.30
N SER A 277 -21.58 4.41 -17.46
CA SER A 277 -22.05 5.11 -18.67
C SER A 277 -21.26 4.74 -19.92
N LEU A 278 -20.00 4.32 -19.76
CA LEU A 278 -19.12 3.88 -20.83
C LEU A 278 -19.27 2.39 -21.18
N GLY A 279 -20.06 1.61 -20.43
CA GLY A 279 -20.16 0.16 -20.62
C GLY A 279 -18.90 -0.62 -20.19
N VAL A 280 -18.15 -0.10 -19.22
CA VAL A 280 -16.91 -0.73 -18.72
C VAL A 280 -16.90 -0.90 -17.21
N PHE A 281 -18.07 -0.87 -16.56
CA PHE A 281 -18.16 -1.11 -15.12
C PHE A 281 -18.20 -2.60 -14.79
N GLY A 282 -18.88 -3.41 -15.61
CA GLY A 282 -19.00 -4.85 -15.40
C GLY A 282 -19.94 -5.20 -14.24
N SER A 283 -20.81 -6.20 -14.42
CA SER A 283 -21.65 -6.74 -13.35
C SER A 283 -21.85 -8.25 -13.47
N ARG A 284 -22.25 -8.90 -12.37
CA ARG A 284 -22.55 -10.34 -12.31
C ARG A 284 -21.44 -11.19 -12.91
N ASN A 285 -20.24 -11.11 -12.31
CA ASN A 285 -19.02 -11.73 -12.83
C ASN A 285 -18.74 -11.44 -14.32
N TRP A 286 -18.87 -10.17 -14.74
CA TRP A 286 -18.68 -9.71 -16.12
C TRP A 286 -19.65 -10.26 -17.17
N GLN A 287 -20.79 -10.83 -16.76
CA GLN A 287 -21.83 -11.25 -17.71
C GLN A 287 -22.52 -10.06 -18.39
N GLN A 288 -22.44 -8.87 -17.80
CA GLN A 288 -22.97 -7.63 -18.36
C GLN A 288 -21.96 -6.49 -18.21
N GLU A 289 -22.01 -5.55 -19.15
CA GLU A 289 -21.10 -4.40 -19.24
C GLU A 289 -21.45 -3.25 -18.27
N VAL A 290 -22.74 -3.17 -17.92
CA VAL A 290 -23.33 -2.15 -17.04
C VAL A 290 -24.00 -2.79 -15.83
N PHE A 291 -24.28 -1.98 -14.82
CA PHE A 291 -25.06 -2.37 -13.65
C PHE A 291 -26.22 -1.41 -13.43
N GLU A 292 -27.43 -1.95 -13.37
CA GLU A 292 -28.67 -1.21 -13.08
C GLU A 292 -28.62 -0.51 -11.72
N GLY A 293 -27.96 -1.11 -10.72
CA GLY A 293 -27.81 -0.59 -9.37
C GLY A 293 -26.65 0.38 -9.16
N ALA A 294 -25.98 0.86 -10.22
CA ALA A 294 -24.78 1.69 -10.10
C ALA A 294 -25.01 3.00 -9.32
N GLU A 295 -26.22 3.54 -9.30
CA GLU A 295 -26.55 4.75 -8.51
C GLU A 295 -26.49 4.52 -6.99
N GLY A 296 -26.80 3.31 -6.53
CA GLY A 296 -26.64 2.91 -5.13
C GLY A 296 -25.16 2.88 -4.70
N LEU A 297 -24.26 2.70 -5.67
CA LEU A 297 -22.82 2.60 -5.50
C LEU A 297 -22.05 3.88 -5.86
N SER A 298 -22.76 4.94 -6.30
CA SER A 298 -22.13 6.17 -6.79
C SER A 298 -21.35 6.91 -5.70
N ALA A 299 -20.40 7.76 -6.12
CA ALA A 299 -19.65 8.59 -5.18
C ALA A 299 -20.54 9.57 -4.42
N GLU A 300 -21.59 10.08 -5.07
CA GLU A 300 -22.61 10.95 -4.51
C GLU A 300 -23.42 10.24 -3.43
N THR A 301 -23.85 9.01 -3.70
CA THR A 301 -24.56 8.17 -2.72
C THR A 301 -23.64 7.82 -1.54
N MET A 302 -22.42 7.38 -1.80
CA MET A 302 -21.43 7.12 -0.77
C MET A 302 -21.19 8.34 0.13
N ARG A 303 -20.97 9.52 -0.47
CA ARG A 303 -20.71 10.78 0.24
C ARG A 303 -21.88 11.17 1.14
N ARG A 304 -23.11 11.01 0.65
CA ARG A 304 -24.34 11.35 1.38
C ARG A 304 -24.60 10.40 2.54
N LYS A 305 -24.34 9.11 2.36
CA LYS A 305 -24.78 8.07 3.30
C LYS A 305 -23.73 7.70 4.35
N ILE A 306 -22.48 7.51 3.95
CA ILE A 306 -21.48 6.85 4.82
C ILE A 306 -20.20 7.65 5.05
N VAL A 307 -19.86 8.63 4.21
CA VAL A 307 -18.60 9.39 4.38
C VAL A 307 -18.70 10.33 5.58
N VAL A 308 -17.78 10.15 6.54
CA VAL A 308 -17.67 11.01 7.72
C VAL A 308 -16.67 12.14 7.50
N ARG A 309 -15.52 11.85 6.86
CA ARG A 309 -14.46 12.84 6.59
C ARG A 309 -13.51 12.42 5.48
N ASP A 310 -12.82 13.40 4.92
CA ASP A 310 -11.72 13.19 3.97
C ASP A 310 -10.39 13.02 4.69
N LYS A 311 -9.53 12.14 4.16
CA LYS A 311 -8.19 11.86 4.71
C LYS A 311 -7.11 11.88 3.63
N ALA A 312 -5.95 12.40 3.99
CA ALA A 312 -4.75 12.37 3.15
C ALA A 312 -3.70 11.40 3.70
N CYS A 313 -2.89 10.86 2.79
CA CYS A 313 -1.60 10.28 3.11
C CYS A 313 -0.61 11.38 3.52
N PHE A 314 0.54 10.98 4.09
CA PHE A 314 1.61 11.92 4.43
C PHE A 314 2.00 12.80 3.22
N ALA A 315 2.16 14.10 3.47
CA ALA A 315 2.50 15.16 2.49
C ALA A 315 1.57 15.24 1.25
N CYS A 316 0.35 14.69 1.29
CA CYS A 316 -0.56 14.68 0.15
C CYS A 316 -1.59 15.82 0.21
N PRO A 317 -1.65 16.73 -0.79
CA PRO A 317 -2.62 17.81 -0.82
C PRO A 317 -4.02 17.39 -1.32
N ILE A 318 -4.15 16.19 -1.89
CA ILE A 318 -5.36 15.75 -2.61
C ILE A 318 -6.47 15.32 -1.64
N ARG A 319 -6.15 14.58 -0.58
CA ARG A 319 -7.15 14.01 0.36
C ARG A 319 -8.20 13.12 -0.34
N CYS A 320 -7.77 12.23 -1.23
CA CYS A 320 -8.67 11.40 -2.02
C CYS A 320 -9.47 10.41 -1.16
N SER A 321 -8.87 9.92 -0.08
CA SER A 321 -9.47 8.88 0.76
C SER A 321 -10.68 9.37 1.52
N LYS A 322 -11.66 8.48 1.65
CA LYS A 322 -12.83 8.69 2.48
C LYS A 322 -12.72 7.83 3.72
N TYR A 323 -12.95 8.43 4.88
CA TYR A 323 -13.20 7.67 6.10
C TYR A 323 -14.70 7.60 6.27
N SER A 324 -15.24 6.38 6.20
CA SER A 324 -16.65 6.11 6.17
C SER A 324 -17.08 5.30 7.38
N MET A 325 -18.35 5.41 7.72
CA MET A 325 -19.00 4.66 8.78
C MET A 325 -20.31 4.11 8.25
N VAL A 326 -20.53 2.80 8.39
CA VAL A 326 -21.82 2.19 8.04
C VAL A 326 -22.89 2.75 8.98
N GLY A 327 -23.92 3.38 8.41
CA GLY A 327 -24.91 4.14 9.18
C GLY A 327 -26.05 3.29 9.77
N GLU A 328 -26.43 2.21 9.09
CA GLU A 328 -27.60 1.39 9.43
C GLU A 328 -27.41 -0.09 9.06
N GLY A 329 -28.34 -0.94 9.50
CA GLY A 329 -28.32 -2.39 9.25
C GLY A 329 -27.42 -3.17 10.22
N ASP A 330 -27.23 -4.46 9.92
CA ASP A 330 -26.52 -5.41 10.79
C ASP A 330 -25.04 -5.05 11.03
N TYR A 331 -24.47 -4.20 10.18
CA TYR A 331 -23.08 -3.76 10.23
C TYR A 331 -22.92 -2.30 10.64
N ALA A 332 -23.97 -1.69 11.21
CA ALA A 332 -23.92 -0.31 11.68
C ALA A 332 -22.73 -0.06 12.62
N SER A 333 -22.14 1.14 12.53
CA SER A 333 -20.93 1.53 13.26
C SER A 333 -19.64 0.80 12.86
N SER A 334 -19.61 0.13 11.71
CA SER A 334 -18.36 -0.41 11.13
C SER A 334 -17.59 0.70 10.40
N PRO A 335 -16.38 1.08 10.87
CA PRO A 335 -15.58 2.09 10.18
C PRO A 335 -14.72 1.48 9.09
N VAL A 336 -14.57 2.19 7.97
CA VAL A 336 -13.70 1.78 6.86
C VAL A 336 -13.01 3.00 6.24
N GLU A 337 -11.76 2.85 5.81
CA GLU A 337 -11.06 3.88 5.04
C GLU A 337 -11.24 3.62 3.54
N GLY A 338 -12.45 3.88 3.07
CA GLY A 338 -12.93 3.60 1.71
C GLY A 338 -14.46 3.65 1.71
N PRO A 339 -15.15 2.87 0.87
CA PRO A 339 -14.54 2.01 -0.15
C PRO A 339 -13.93 2.79 -1.31
N GLU A 340 -12.82 2.28 -1.84
CA GLU A 340 -12.24 2.77 -3.10
C GLU A 340 -12.99 2.14 -4.30
N TYR A 341 -12.88 2.73 -5.49
CA TYR A 341 -13.62 2.30 -6.69
C TYR A 341 -13.53 0.80 -6.96
N GLU A 342 -12.33 0.24 -6.90
CA GLU A 342 -12.09 -1.17 -7.21
C GLU A 342 -12.80 -2.11 -6.23
N ASN A 343 -12.94 -1.71 -4.97
CA ASN A 343 -13.64 -2.48 -3.95
C ASN A 343 -15.15 -2.37 -4.13
N ILE A 344 -15.66 -1.19 -4.51
CA ILE A 344 -17.06 -0.99 -4.91
C ILE A 344 -17.42 -1.86 -6.12
N PHE A 345 -16.56 -1.88 -7.12
CA PHE A 345 -16.71 -2.73 -8.29
C PHE A 345 -16.77 -4.22 -7.91
N ALA A 346 -15.78 -4.70 -7.14
CA ALA A 346 -15.64 -6.12 -6.86
C ALA A 346 -16.69 -6.67 -5.89
N LEU A 347 -16.98 -5.94 -4.81
CA LEU A 347 -17.93 -6.36 -3.75
C LEU A 347 -19.36 -5.85 -4.01
N GLY A 348 -19.53 -4.95 -4.96
CA GLY A 348 -20.81 -4.41 -5.41
C GLY A 348 -21.26 -5.05 -6.71
N SER A 349 -20.97 -4.40 -7.85
CA SER A 349 -21.56 -4.75 -9.15
C SER A 349 -21.24 -6.17 -9.61
N LEU A 350 -20.02 -6.68 -9.39
CA LEU A 350 -19.69 -8.06 -9.75
C LEU A 350 -20.52 -9.09 -8.97
N CYS A 351 -20.90 -8.76 -7.74
CA CYS A 351 -21.75 -9.58 -6.87
C CYS A 351 -23.24 -9.20 -6.97
N ALA A 352 -23.62 -8.33 -7.93
CA ALA A 352 -24.98 -7.75 -8.06
C ALA A 352 -25.52 -7.11 -6.78
N ASN A 353 -24.64 -6.52 -5.97
CA ASN A 353 -24.94 -5.79 -4.75
C ASN A 353 -24.90 -4.29 -5.01
N ASP A 354 -25.99 -3.57 -4.74
CA ASP A 354 -26.12 -2.13 -4.95
C ASP A 354 -26.10 -1.30 -3.65
N SER A 355 -25.86 -1.93 -2.50
CA SER A 355 -25.73 -1.25 -1.21
C SER A 355 -24.29 -0.84 -0.92
N ILE A 356 -24.04 0.47 -0.92
CA ILE A 356 -22.73 1.02 -0.54
C ILE A 356 -22.38 0.73 0.93
N GLU A 357 -23.38 0.60 1.80
CA GLU A 357 -23.22 0.20 3.21
C GLU A 357 -22.72 -1.23 3.34
N LEU A 358 -23.30 -2.17 2.57
CA LEU A 358 -22.87 -3.55 2.57
C LEU A 358 -21.47 -3.71 1.93
N VAL A 359 -21.19 -2.97 0.86
CA VAL A 359 -19.84 -2.90 0.27
C VAL A 359 -18.82 -2.41 1.31
N ALA A 360 -19.14 -1.34 2.04
CA ALA A 360 -18.27 -0.80 3.08
C ALA A 360 -18.03 -1.79 4.23
N ALA A 361 -19.06 -2.52 4.65
CA ALA A 361 -18.94 -3.58 5.65
C ALA A 361 -18.09 -4.76 5.15
N ALA A 362 -18.27 -5.16 3.89
CA ALA A 362 -17.50 -6.24 3.27
C ALA A 362 -16.02 -5.85 3.09
N GLU A 363 -15.73 -4.62 2.70
CA GLU A 363 -14.35 -4.11 2.66
C GLU A 363 -13.73 -4.08 4.06
N ARG A 364 -14.48 -3.63 5.07
CA ARG A 364 -13.99 -3.67 6.45
C ARG A 364 -13.64 -5.09 6.88
N ALA A 365 -14.47 -6.08 6.55
CA ALA A 365 -14.15 -7.48 6.81
C ALA A 365 -12.86 -7.91 6.08
N CYS A 366 -12.70 -7.53 4.80
CA CYS A 366 -11.47 -7.81 4.05
C CYS A 366 -10.24 -7.21 4.74
N ASP A 367 -10.31 -5.96 5.18
CA ASP A 367 -9.21 -5.32 5.90
C ASP A 367 -8.92 -6.03 7.24
N ASP A 368 -9.94 -6.33 8.05
CA ASP A 368 -9.79 -7.04 9.33
C ASP A 368 -9.12 -8.41 9.14
N PHE A 369 -9.51 -9.16 8.11
CA PHE A 369 -8.90 -10.45 7.79
C PHE A 369 -7.54 -10.34 7.11
N GLY A 370 -7.19 -9.19 6.54
CA GLY A 370 -6.00 -9.01 5.70
C GLY A 370 -6.15 -9.70 4.34
N MET A 371 -7.29 -9.51 3.69
CA MET A 371 -7.65 -10.07 2.38
C MET A 371 -7.77 -8.96 1.34
N ASP A 372 -7.36 -9.26 0.12
CA ASP A 372 -7.62 -8.38 -1.01
C ASP A 372 -9.12 -8.31 -1.33
N ALA A 373 -9.71 -7.12 -1.27
CA ALA A 373 -11.14 -6.93 -1.54
C ALA A 373 -11.53 -7.17 -3.01
N ILE A 374 -10.63 -6.90 -3.96
CA ILE A 374 -10.86 -7.15 -5.39
C ILE A 374 -10.93 -8.65 -5.62
N GLU A 375 -9.87 -9.39 -5.24
CA GLU A 375 -9.85 -10.84 -5.44
C GLU A 375 -10.91 -11.57 -4.60
N THR A 376 -11.27 -11.03 -3.43
CA THR A 376 -12.39 -11.55 -2.63
C THR A 376 -13.71 -11.40 -3.39
N GLY A 377 -14.05 -10.19 -3.85
CA GLY A 377 -15.29 -9.94 -4.59
C GLY A 377 -15.39 -10.72 -5.90
N VAL A 378 -14.29 -10.78 -6.68
CA VAL A 378 -14.23 -11.57 -7.92
C VAL A 378 -14.41 -13.07 -7.64
N THR A 379 -13.81 -13.60 -6.58
CA THR A 379 -13.96 -15.03 -6.22
C THR A 379 -15.39 -15.35 -5.77
N ILE A 380 -16.03 -14.44 -5.03
CA ILE A 380 -17.45 -14.56 -4.65
C ILE A 380 -18.33 -14.54 -5.91
N ALA A 381 -18.14 -13.57 -6.79
CA ALA A 381 -18.90 -13.44 -8.03
C ALA A 381 -18.79 -14.70 -8.92
N LEU A 382 -17.58 -15.26 -9.07
CA LEU A 382 -17.36 -16.53 -9.75
C LEU A 382 -18.13 -17.68 -9.09
N SER A 383 -18.15 -17.73 -7.76
CA SER A 383 -18.87 -18.77 -7.00
C SER A 383 -20.38 -18.63 -7.16
N MET A 384 -20.91 -17.40 -7.22
CA MET A 384 -22.32 -17.12 -7.50
C MET A 384 -22.70 -17.65 -8.89
N GLU A 385 -21.96 -17.28 -9.94
CA GLU A 385 -22.22 -17.77 -11.30
C GLU A 385 -22.10 -19.29 -11.39
N ALA A 386 -21.09 -19.89 -10.76
CA ALA A 386 -20.91 -21.33 -10.77
C ALA A 386 -22.07 -22.05 -10.07
N THR A 387 -22.67 -21.44 -9.04
CA THR A 387 -23.86 -21.97 -8.36
C THR A 387 -25.11 -21.83 -9.26
N GLU A 388 -25.31 -20.68 -9.90
CA GLU A 388 -26.41 -20.45 -10.85
C GLU A 388 -26.37 -21.45 -12.02
N LYS A 389 -25.16 -21.83 -12.46
CA LYS A 389 -24.94 -22.84 -13.51
C LYS A 389 -24.96 -24.29 -13.01
N GLY A 390 -25.16 -24.51 -11.70
CA GLY A 390 -25.16 -25.85 -11.10
C GLY A 390 -23.80 -26.56 -11.09
N ILE A 391 -22.70 -25.82 -11.24
CA ILE A 391 -21.31 -26.33 -11.13
C ILE A 391 -20.93 -26.51 -9.66
N LEU A 392 -21.34 -25.57 -8.80
CA LEU A 392 -21.23 -25.66 -7.35
C LEU A 392 -22.60 -25.94 -6.74
N THR A 393 -22.64 -26.77 -5.71
CA THR A 393 -23.82 -26.99 -4.87
C THR A 393 -23.58 -26.40 -3.48
N PRO A 394 -24.62 -25.85 -2.81
CA PRO A 394 -24.51 -25.25 -1.48
C PRO A 394 -23.94 -26.17 -0.40
#